data_AF-A0A2U2B8G7-F1
#
_entry.id   AF-A0A2U2B8G7-F1
#
_cell.length_a   1.000
_cell.length_b   1.000
_cell.length_c   1.000
_cell.angle_alpha   90.00
_cell.angle_beta   90.00
_cell.angle_gamma   90.00
#
_symmetry.space_group_name_H-M   'P 1'
#
loop_
_entity.id
_entity.type
_entity.pdbx_description
1 polymer ?
#
loop_
_entity_poly.entity_id
_entity_poly.type
_entity_poly.pdbx_seq_one_letter_code
_entity_poly.pdbx_strand_id
1 'polypeptide(L)' 'MIFKRTILKQDLAIKLYPQSSNINAAMQLLRKEIKLSPELNSKLDMLTRNRRAHYYTHKELQVILDHFCISKQEFELL' A
#
# COMPACT_ATOMS: atom_id res chain seq x y z
N MET A 1 -4.37 -13.81 15.15
CA MET A 1 -4.35 -12.34 14.95
C MET A 1 -5.50 -11.95 14.04
N ILE A 2 -6.42 -11.09 14.51
CA ILE A 2 -7.57 -10.65 13.71
C ILE A 2 -7.06 -9.55 12.76
N PHE A 3 -6.71 -9.93 11.53
CA PHE A 3 -6.39 -8.96 10.49
C PHE A 3 -7.58 -8.02 10.30
N LYS A 4 -7.34 -6.71 10.41
CA LYS A 4 -8.30 -5.73 9.92
C LYS A 4 -8.46 -6.00 8.42
N ARG A 5 -9.71 -6.16 7.96
CA ARG A 5 -10.05 -6.46 6.55
C ARG A 5 -9.53 -5.39 5.57
N THR A 6 -9.18 -4.22 6.11
CA THR A 6 -8.70 -3.05 5.40
C THR A 6 -7.58 -2.36 6.20
N ILE A 7 -6.69 -1.67 5.49
CA ILE A 7 -5.64 -0.79 6.04
C ILE A 7 -5.79 0.60 5.45
N LEU A 8 -5.57 1.66 6.24
CA LEU A 8 -5.57 3.01 5.69
C LEU A 8 -4.36 3.22 4.79
N LYS A 9 -4.54 3.96 3.69
CA LYS A 9 -3.45 4.24 2.74
C LYS A 9 -2.28 4.95 3.42
N GLN A 10 -2.58 5.85 4.35
CA GLN A 10 -1.59 6.58 5.13
C GLN A 10 -0.77 5.66 6.05
N ASP A 11 -1.42 4.72 6.73
CA ASP A 11 -0.74 3.80 7.65
C ASP A 11 0.21 2.89 6.88
N LEU A 12 -0.22 2.41 5.71
CA LEU A 12 0.62 1.67 4.77
C LEU A 12 1.82 2.51 4.32
N ALA A 13 1.59 3.75 3.90
CA ALA A 13 2.64 4.60 3.38
C ALA A 13 3.70 4.94 4.44
N ILE A 14 3.30 5.23 5.69
CA ILE A 14 4.25 5.52 6.77
C ILE A 14 5.13 4.31 7.09
N LYS A 15 4.53 3.11 7.16
CA LYS A 15 5.28 1.86 7.38
C LYS A 15 6.27 1.55 6.26
N LEU A 16 5.87 1.77 5.00
CA LEU A 16 6.75 1.53 3.85
C LEU A 16 7.85 2.58 3.71
N TYR A 17 7.60 3.82 4.15
CA TYR A 17 8.54 4.93 4.01
C TYR A 17 8.79 5.65 5.34
N PRO A 18 9.40 4.98 6.34
CA PRO A 18 9.61 5.56 7.67
C PRO A 18 10.56 6.77 7.67
N GLN A 19 11.39 6.88 6.63
CA GLN A 19 12.31 8.02 6.40
C GLN A 19 11.57 9.30 5.94
N SER A 20 10.28 9.22 5.63
CA SER A 20 9.52 10.38 5.15
C SER A 20 9.26 11.38 6.27
N SER A 21 9.45 12.66 6.00
CA SER A 21 9.25 13.74 6.99
C SER A 21 7.79 13.94 7.40
N ASN A 22 6.82 13.50 6.61
CA ASN A 22 5.39 13.53 6.94
C ASN A 22 4.57 12.51 6.13
N ILE A 23 3.33 12.31 6.57
CA ILE A 23 2.38 11.35 5.97
C ILE A 23 2.11 11.65 4.49
N ASN A 24 1.99 12.94 4.13
CA ASN A 24 1.69 13.34 2.75
C ASN A 24 2.86 13.01 1.81
N ALA A 25 4.09 13.20 2.27
CA ALA A 25 5.30 12.83 1.53
C ALA A 25 5.37 11.31 1.32
N ALA A 26 5.16 10.52 2.37
CA ALA A 26 5.09 9.06 2.27
C ALA A 26 4.00 8.59 1.28
N MET A 27 2.82 9.21 1.35
CA MET A 27 1.72 8.94 0.43
C MET A 27 2.04 9.30 -1.02
N GLN A 28 2.78 10.39 -1.25
CA GLN A 28 3.22 10.77 -2.59
C GLN A 28 4.24 9.80 -3.15
N LEU A 29 5.18 9.31 -2.33
CA LEU A 29 6.13 8.27 -2.73
C LEU A 29 5.39 6.99 -3.13
N LEU A 30 4.45 6.52 -2.31
CA LEU A 30 3.64 5.35 -2.65
C LEU A 30 2.87 5.53 -3.97
N ARG A 31 2.24 6.69 -4.18
CA ARG A 31 1.51 6.99 -5.43
C ARG A 31 2.45 7.05 -6.64
N LYS A 32 3.64 7.62 -6.45
CA LYS A 32 4.67 7.70 -7.50
C LYS A 32 5.12 6.30 -7.89
N GLU A 33 5.38 5.43 -6.92
CA GLU A 33 5.78 4.04 -7.15
C GLU A 33 4.71 3.26 -7.93
N ILE A 34 3.45 3.35 -7.48
CA ILE A 34 2.31 2.75 -8.18
C ILE A 34 2.22 3.28 -9.63
N LYS A 35 2.42 4.58 -9.84
CA LYS A 35 2.37 5.18 -11.19
C LYS A 35 3.54 4.74 -12.08
N LEU A 36 4.72 4.55 -11.49
CA LEU A 36 5.94 4.15 -12.21
C LEU A 36 5.96 2.65 -12.55
N SER A 37 5.17 1.83 -11.86
CA SER A 37 5.02 0.40 -12.11
C SER A 37 3.68 0.10 -12.82
N PRO A 38 3.66 -0.05 -14.16
CA PRO A 38 2.44 -0.35 -14.90
C PRO A 38 1.78 -1.66 -14.46
N GLU A 39 2.58 -2.65 -14.06
CA GLU A 39 2.09 -3.93 -13.57
C GLU A 39 1.36 -3.79 -12.24
N LEU A 40 1.95 -3.07 -11.28
CA LEU A 40 1.31 -2.80 -9.99
C LEU A 40 0.01 -1.99 -10.19
N ASN A 41 0.07 -0.94 -11.01
CA ASN A 41 -1.09 -0.11 -11.29
C ASN A 41 -2.23 -0.92 -11.93
N SER A 42 -1.92 -1.80 -12.89
CA SER A 42 -2.93 -2.62 -13.57
C SER A 42 -3.56 -3.64 -12.62
N LYS A 43 -2.76 -4.30 -11.78
CA LYS A 43 -3.27 -5.25 -10.77
C LYS A 43 -4.15 -4.55 -9.73
N LEU A 44 -3.73 -3.37 -9.27
CA LEU A 44 -4.55 -2.55 -8.38
C LEU A 44 -5.83 -2.12 -9.07
N ASP A 45 -5.78 -1.67 -10.31
CA ASP A 45 -6.96 -1.23 -11.06
C ASP A 45 -8.02 -2.34 -11.23
N MET A 46 -7.59 -3.60 -11.39
CA MET A 46 -8.50 -4.75 -11.44
C MET A 46 -9.12 -5.08 -10.07
N LEU A 47 -8.41 -4.82 -8.97
CA LEU A 47 -8.86 -5.13 -7.61
C LEU A 47 -9.62 -3.98 -6.95
N THR A 48 -9.29 -2.74 -7.30
CA THR A 48 -9.80 -1.52 -6.69
C THR A 48 -11.18 -1.20 -7.21
N ARG A 49 -12.19 -1.58 -6.43
CA ARG A 49 -13.59 -1.22 -6.71
C ARG A 49 -13.88 0.28 -6.53
N ASN A 50 -13.10 0.98 -5.68
CA ASN A 50 -13.23 2.41 -5.45
C ASN A 50 -11.86 3.07 -5.19
N ARG A 51 -11.29 3.75 -6.20
CA ARG A 51 -9.98 4.41 -6.08
C ARG A 51 -9.98 5.58 -5.08
N ARG A 52 -11.14 6.20 -4.84
CA ARG A 52 -11.30 7.32 -3.90
C ARG A 52 -11.32 6.87 -2.43
N ALA A 53 -11.40 5.57 -2.17
CA ALA A 53 -11.30 5.06 -0.81
C ALA A 53 -9.97 5.47 -0.18
N HIS A 54 -10.01 5.84 1.10
CA HIS A 54 -8.83 6.16 1.90
C HIS A 54 -8.17 4.90 2.50
N TYR A 55 -8.62 3.71 2.10
CA TYR A 55 -8.11 2.43 2.54
C TYR A 55 -7.78 1.52 1.36
N TYR A 56 -6.93 0.53 1.62
CA TYR A 56 -6.75 -0.65 0.81
C TYR A 56 -7.40 -1.84 1.50
N THR A 57 -8.05 -2.69 0.71
CA THR A 57 -8.50 -4.02 1.11
C THR A 57 -7.30 -4.96 1.26
N HIS A 58 -7.50 -6.08 1.95
CA HIS A 58 -6.47 -7.10 2.08
C HIS A 58 -5.90 -7.58 0.73
N LYS A 59 -6.72 -7.66 -0.33
CA LYS A 59 -6.24 -8.07 -1.67
C LYS A 59 -5.34 -7.01 -2.30
N GLU A 60 -5.72 -5.74 -2.22
CA GLU A 60 -4.90 -4.63 -2.72
C GLU A 60 -3.61 -4.51 -1.92
N LEU A 61 -3.68 -4.65 -0.59
CA LEU A 61 -2.50 -4.65 0.27
C LEU A 61 -1.53 -5.77 -0.14
N GLN A 62 -2.01 -6.98 -0.37
CA GLN A 62 -1.15 -8.09 -0.76
C GLN A 62 -0.42 -7.80 -2.07
N VAL A 63 -1.11 -7.28 -3.09
CA VAL A 63 -0.46 -6.91 -4.36
C VAL A 63 0.60 -5.83 -4.17
N ILE A 64 0.36 -4.86 -3.29
CA ILE A 64 1.36 -3.82 -2.98
C ILE A 64 2.57 -4.45 -2.29
N LEU A 65 2.35 -5.28 -1.26
CA LEU A 65 3.43 -5.94 -0.52
C LEU A 65 4.26 -6.87 -1.41
N ASP A 66 3.60 -7.64 -2.29
CA ASP A 66 4.25 -8.52 -3.25
C ASP A 66 5.14 -7.70 -4.22
N HIS A 67 4.72 -6.49 -4.60
CA HIS A 67 5.54 -5.60 -5.43
C HIS A 67 6.78 -5.08 -4.71
N PHE A 68 6.69 -4.81 -3.40
CA PHE A 68 7.83 -4.44 -2.58
C PHE A 68 8.70 -5.63 -2.14
N CYS A 69 8.34 -6.86 -2.54
CA CYS A 69 8.96 -8.10 -2.05
C CYS A 69 8.92 -8.21 -0.52
N ILE A 70 7.88 -7.66 0.12
CA ILE A 70 7.69 -7.68 1.57
C ILE A 70 6.65 -8.73 1.90
N SER A 71 6.97 -9.68 2.77
CA SER A 71 5.98 -10.59 3.32
C SER A 71 5.05 -9.86 4.30
N LYS A 72 3.83 -10.37 4.48
CA LYS A 72 2.91 -9.81 5.48
C LYS A 72 3.49 -9.81 6.90
N GLN A 73 4.31 -10.80 7.22
CA GLN A 73 4.96 -10.92 8.53
C GLN A 73 6.00 -9.81 8.71
N GLU A 74 6.82 -9.55 7.70
CA GLU A 74 7.78 -8.42 7.72
C GLU A 74 7.05 -7.08 7.81
N PHE A 75 5.92 -6.92 7.12
CA PHE A 75 5.12 -5.71 7.20
C PHE A 75 4.51 -5.45 8.60
N GLU A 76 4.25 -6.49 9.38
CA GLU A 76 3.81 -6.34 10.77
C GLU A 76 4.95 -5.91 11.69
N LEU A 77 6.19 -6.26 11.36
CA LEU A 77 7.39 -5.92 12.12
C LEU A 77 7.97 -4.52 11.80
N LEU A 78 7.59 -3.93 10.66
CA LEU A 78 7.85 -2.53 10.29
C LEU A 78 7.05 -1.55 11.16
#